data_AF-A0A7V4PKS0-F1
#
_entry.id   AF-A0A7V4PKS0-F1
#
_cell.length_a   1.000
_cell.length_b   1.000
_cell.length_c   1.000
_cell.angle_alpha   90.00
_cell.angle_beta   90.00
_cell.angle_gamma   90.00
#
_symmetry.space_group_name_H-M   'P 1'
#
loop_
_entity.id
_entity.type
_entity.pdbx_description
1 polymer ?
#
loop_
_entity_poly.entity_id
_entity_poly.type
_entity_poly.pdbx_seq_one_letter_code
_entity_poly.pdbx_strand_id
1 'polypeptide(L)'
;MSEGLVFEHTHPYIYVFRKERPLFVFKTPELILEFFKPYQRILEIFSAVEGYLALLYLLDREGDCPSVLESDRMREGYPMAIYRALRRVSLLEHSMNVARQMLKLIIEEERRPNSLIPKILVLSFGHDLGKLPSLRAEKGKEGIDDHGELGARMIEKSFSFSGELPWWFSSTLEMIRRH
;
A
#
# COMPACT_ATOMS: atom_id res chain seq x y z
N MET A 1 -17.84 -0.76 19.08
CA MET A 1 -16.80 0.23 19.46
C MET A 1 -15.48 -0.50 19.37
N SER A 2 -14.69 -0.27 18.33
CA SER A 2 -13.32 -0.80 18.28
C SER A 2 -12.54 -0.15 19.42
N GLU A 3 -11.92 -0.95 20.28
CA GLU A 3 -11.00 -0.44 21.30
C GLU A 3 -9.92 0.38 20.58
N GLY A 4 -9.84 1.67 20.90
CA GLY A 4 -9.13 2.66 20.07
C GLY A 4 -7.65 2.37 19.93
N LEU A 5 -7.12 2.51 18.71
CA LEU A 5 -5.68 2.51 18.46
C LEU A 5 -5.05 3.75 19.09
N VAL A 6 -3.87 3.58 19.67
CA VAL A 6 -3.07 4.68 20.23
C VAL A 6 -1.82 4.85 19.38
N PHE A 7 -1.46 6.09 19.07
CA PHE A 7 -0.29 6.43 18.27
C PHE A 7 0.71 7.21 19.13
N GLU A 8 1.91 6.67 19.28
CA GLU A 8 3.02 7.34 19.97
C GLU A 8 4.10 7.68 18.95
N HIS A 9 4.53 8.93 18.92
CA HIS A 9 5.61 9.38 18.05
C HIS A 9 6.87 9.57 18.88
N THR A 10 7.85 8.71 18.65
CA THR A 10 9.18 8.75 19.29
C THR A 10 10.21 8.82 18.18
N HIS A 11 10.61 10.04 17.83
CA HIS A 11 11.45 10.29 16.66
C HIS A 11 12.67 9.35 16.62
N PRO A 12 12.91 8.64 15.49
CA PRO A 12 12.26 8.79 14.18
C PRO A 12 11.05 7.85 13.92
N TYR A 13 10.51 7.17 14.93
CA TYR A 13 9.51 6.12 14.76
C TYR A 13 8.10 6.53 15.19
N ILE A 14 7.10 5.90 14.57
CA ILE A 14 5.71 5.92 15.08
C ILE A 14 5.31 4.51 15.50
N TYR A 15 4.90 4.40 16.76
CA TYR A 15 4.35 3.17 17.33
C TYR A 15 2.83 3.24 17.27
N VAL A 16 2.23 2.17 16.74
CA VAL A 16 0.79 1.96 16.76
C VAL A 16 0.48 0.86 17.75
N PHE A 17 -0.29 1.19 18.77
CA PHE A 17 -0.67 0.28 19.84
C PHE A 17 -2.14 -0.09 19.75
N ARG A 18 -2.44 -1.30 20.21
CA ARG A 18 -3.80 -1.71 20.59
C ARG A 18 -3.74 -2.16 22.04
N LYS A 19 -4.51 -1.49 22.90
CA LYS A 19 -4.31 -1.58 24.36
C LYS A 19 -2.86 -1.19 24.70
N GLU A 20 -2.19 -1.99 25.50
CA GLU A 20 -0.80 -1.78 25.94
C GLU A 20 0.22 -2.55 25.08
N ARG A 21 -0.19 -3.12 23.94
CA ARG A 21 0.70 -3.92 23.08
C ARG A 21 1.04 -3.17 21.79
N PRO A 22 2.33 -2.99 21.45
CA PRO A 22 2.73 -2.44 20.16
C PRO A 22 2.35 -3.42 19.05
N LEU A 23 1.57 -2.96 18.07
CA LEU A 23 1.19 -3.71 16.89
C LEU A 23 2.13 -3.44 15.71
N PHE A 24 2.42 -2.16 15.47
CA PHE A 24 3.28 -1.74 14.35
C PHE A 24 4.26 -0.67 14.80
N VAL A 25 5.46 -0.69 14.23
CA VAL A 25 6.49 0.34 14.43
C VAL A 25 6.97 0.80 13.07
N PHE A 26 6.60 2.02 12.70
CA PHE A 26 6.91 2.63 11.41
C PHE A 26 8.22 3.42 11.51
N LYS A 27 9.14 3.14 10.59
CA LYS A 27 10.40 3.88 10.37
C LYS A 27 10.21 5.13 9.55
N THR A 28 9.14 5.19 8.75
CA THR A 28 8.76 6.33 7.92
C THR A 28 7.51 6.99 8.53
N PRO A 29 7.66 8.05 9.35
CA PRO A 29 6.54 8.70 10.02
C PRO A 29 5.46 9.21 9.06
N GLU A 30 5.83 9.61 7.85
CA GLU A 30 4.95 10.15 6.81
C GLU A 30 3.84 9.16 6.45
N LEU A 31 4.10 7.84 6.47
CA LEU A 31 3.07 6.83 6.23
C LEU A 31 1.90 6.98 7.20
N ILE A 32 2.18 7.34 8.46
CA ILE A 32 1.13 7.55 9.45
C ILE A 32 0.62 8.98 9.44
N LEU A 33 1.50 9.97 9.42
CA LEU A 33 1.12 11.37 9.56
C LEU A 33 0.38 11.91 8.33
N GLU A 34 0.76 11.46 7.14
CA GLU A 34 0.19 11.93 5.86
C GLU A 34 -0.92 11.01 5.35
N PHE A 35 -0.73 9.69 5.43
CA PHE A 35 -1.62 8.73 4.74
C PHE A 35 -2.58 7.96 5.63
N PHE A 36 -2.32 7.88 6.95
CA PHE A 36 -3.25 7.24 7.88
C PHE A 36 -4.06 8.26 8.69
N LYS A 37 -3.41 9.11 9.48
CA LYS A 37 -4.08 9.99 10.47
C LYS A 37 -5.17 10.89 9.85
N PRO A 38 -4.95 11.57 8.71
CA PRO A 38 -5.98 12.42 8.12
C PRO A 38 -7.23 11.65 7.68
N TYR A 39 -7.07 10.37 7.35
CA TYR A 39 -8.12 9.51 6.81
C TYR A 39 -8.61 8.45 7.80
N GLN A 40 -8.10 8.43 9.03
CA GLN A 40 -8.39 7.41 10.04
C GLN A 40 -9.89 7.20 10.20
N ARG A 41 -10.66 8.27 10.34
CA ARG A 41 -12.11 8.16 10.55
C ARG A 41 -12.83 7.52 9.36
N ILE A 42 -12.39 7.83 8.14
CA ILE A 42 -12.95 7.25 6.92
C ILE A 42 -12.56 5.76 6.86
N LEU A 43 -11.30 5.42 7.14
CA LEU A 43 -10.83 4.04 7.19
C LEU A 43 -11.60 3.21 8.25
N GLU A 44 -11.93 3.79 9.40
CA GLU A 44 -12.77 3.15 10.44
C GLU A 44 -14.19 2.84 9.92
N ILE A 45 -14.83 3.81 9.27
CA ILE A 45 -16.19 3.65 8.70
C ILE A 45 -16.21 2.54 7.64
N PHE A 46 -15.12 2.39 6.90
CA PHE A 46 -14.97 1.40 5.83
C PHE A 46 -14.30 0.09 6.29
N SER A 47 -14.12 -0.11 7.60
CA SER A 47 -13.50 -1.30 8.21
C SER A 47 -12.12 -1.64 7.61
N ALA A 48 -11.31 -0.61 7.34
CA ALA A 48 -10.06 -0.73 6.60
C ALA A 48 -8.80 -0.54 7.46
N VAL A 49 -8.94 -0.13 8.72
CA VAL A 49 -7.84 0.35 9.56
C VAL A 49 -6.71 -0.67 9.71
N GLU A 50 -7.03 -1.89 10.15
CA GLU A 50 -6.03 -2.91 10.43
C GLU A 50 -5.35 -3.39 9.14
N GLY A 51 -6.13 -3.68 8.10
CA GLY A 51 -5.59 -4.14 6.82
C GLY A 51 -4.73 -3.09 6.13
N TYR A 52 -5.13 -1.81 6.22
CA TYR A 52 -4.36 -0.72 5.65
C TYR A 52 -3.07 -0.43 6.44
N LEU A 53 -3.11 -0.48 7.77
CA LEU A 53 -1.89 -0.35 8.58
C LEU A 53 -0.90 -1.50 8.34
N ALA A 54 -1.40 -2.74 8.20
CA ALA A 54 -0.57 -3.89 7.84
C ALA A 54 0.09 -3.72 6.47
N LEU A 55 -0.66 -3.20 5.48
CA LEU A 55 -0.15 -2.85 4.16
C LEU A 55 0.98 -1.80 4.22
N LEU A 56 0.74 -0.68 4.91
CA LEU A 56 1.75 0.36 5.08
C LEU A 56 2.99 -0.18 5.80
N TYR A 57 2.79 -1.01 6.82
CA TYR A 57 3.89 -1.58 7.59
C TYR A 57 4.76 -2.50 6.73
N LEU A 58 4.17 -3.32 5.87
CA LEU A 58 4.92 -4.16 4.94
C LEU A 58 5.80 -3.31 4.00
N LEU A 59 5.23 -2.24 3.41
CA LEU A 59 5.98 -1.32 2.56
C LEU A 59 7.09 -0.58 3.31
N ASP A 60 6.85 -0.13 4.54
CA ASP A 60 7.86 0.52 5.36
C ASP A 60 9.08 -0.39 5.65
N ARG A 61 8.85 -1.71 5.68
CA ARG A 61 9.89 -2.71 5.97
C ARG A 61 10.66 -3.16 4.75
N GLU A 62 10.00 -3.28 3.60
CA GLU A 62 10.57 -3.94 2.42
C GLU A 62 10.58 -3.06 1.16
N GLY A 63 9.97 -1.89 1.21
CA GLY A 63 9.77 -1.00 0.06
C GLY A 63 11.01 -0.23 -0.40
N ASP A 64 12.19 -0.45 0.19
CA ASP A 64 13.48 0.10 -0.27
C ASP A 64 14.02 -0.60 -1.55
N CYS A 65 13.21 -1.47 -2.15
CA CYS A 65 13.48 -2.06 -3.46
C CYS A 65 13.09 -1.11 -4.61
N PRO A 66 13.66 -1.27 -5.82
CA PRO A 66 13.24 -0.49 -7.00
C PRO A 66 11.75 -0.64 -7.32
N SER A 67 11.08 0.48 -7.64
CA SER A 67 9.69 0.47 -8.12
C SER A 67 9.51 -0.05 -9.55
N VAL A 68 10.58 -0.03 -10.34
CA VAL A 68 10.60 -0.52 -11.72
C VAL A 68 11.58 -1.69 -11.86
N LEU A 69 11.06 -2.83 -12.29
CA LEU A 69 11.82 -4.04 -12.58
C LEU A 69 12.28 -4.07 -14.04
N GLU A 70 13.22 -4.96 -14.33
CA GLU A 70 13.73 -5.16 -15.69
C GLU A 70 12.62 -5.64 -16.65
N SER A 71 11.67 -6.43 -16.13
CA SER A 71 10.52 -6.91 -16.89
C SER A 71 9.56 -5.78 -17.28
N ASP A 72 9.33 -4.81 -16.39
CA ASP A 72 8.56 -3.59 -16.69
C ASP A 72 9.19 -2.83 -17.86
N ARG A 73 10.52 -2.70 -17.88
CA ARG A 73 11.24 -2.08 -19.01
C ARG A 73 10.96 -2.79 -20.32
N MET A 74 11.03 -4.13 -20.33
CA MET A 74 10.82 -4.91 -21.55
C MET A 74 9.37 -4.79 -22.04
N ARG A 75 8.41 -4.80 -21.11
CA ARG A 75 6.98 -4.66 -21.40
C ARG A 75 6.64 -3.27 -21.96
N GLU A 76 7.16 -2.22 -21.35
CA GLU A 76 6.80 -0.82 -21.67
C GLU A 76 7.74 -0.19 -22.72
N GLY A 77 8.79 -0.91 -23.13
CA GLY A 77 9.69 -0.46 -24.18
C GLY A 77 10.58 0.72 -23.77
N TYR A 78 10.82 0.93 -22.48
CA TYR A 78 11.60 2.08 -22.03
C TYR A 78 13.06 2.02 -22.50
N PRO A 79 13.61 3.12 -23.02
CA PRO A 79 15.04 3.28 -23.21
C PRO A 79 15.82 2.98 -21.93
N MET A 80 17.00 2.36 -22.06
CA MET A 80 17.87 1.99 -20.93
C MET A 80 18.17 3.18 -20.00
N ALA A 81 18.32 4.39 -20.55
CA ALA A 81 18.55 5.60 -19.77
C ALA A 81 17.35 5.94 -18.86
N ILE A 82 16.12 5.82 -19.38
CA ILE A 82 14.88 6.05 -18.62
C ILE A 82 14.74 4.98 -17.54
N TYR A 83 14.93 3.70 -17.88
CA TYR A 83 14.91 2.62 -16.90
C TYR A 83 15.90 2.83 -15.75
N ARG A 84 17.14 3.24 -16.05
CA ARG A 84 18.15 3.51 -15.02
C ARG A 84 17.77 4.66 -14.10
N ALA A 85 17.04 5.66 -14.61
CA ALA A 85 16.51 6.74 -13.78
C ALA A 85 15.35 6.23 -12.91
N LEU A 86 14.37 5.55 -13.50
CA LEU A 86 13.17 5.07 -12.81
C LEU A 86 13.49 4.06 -11.70
N ARG A 87 14.43 3.13 -11.92
CA ARG A 87 14.79 2.11 -10.92
C ARG A 87 15.45 2.68 -9.65
N ARG A 88 15.84 3.96 -9.64
CA ARG A 88 16.41 4.62 -8.45
C ARG A 88 15.35 5.07 -7.45
N VAL A 89 14.09 5.14 -7.88
CA VAL A 89 12.97 5.44 -7.00
C VAL A 89 12.60 4.15 -6.29
N SER A 90 12.54 4.21 -4.95
CA SER A 90 12.12 3.06 -4.16
C SER A 90 10.62 2.80 -4.35
N LEU A 91 10.19 1.57 -4.12
CA LEU A 91 8.78 1.20 -4.18
C LEU A 91 7.96 2.01 -3.16
N LEU A 92 8.50 2.20 -1.96
CA LEU A 92 7.87 3.03 -0.92
C LEU A 92 7.69 4.48 -1.40
N GLU A 93 8.74 5.10 -1.93
CA GLU A 93 8.68 6.48 -2.44
C GLU A 93 7.69 6.60 -3.61
N HIS A 94 7.71 5.62 -4.52
CA HIS A 94 6.77 5.55 -5.63
C HIS A 94 5.32 5.47 -5.14
N SER A 95 5.01 4.55 -4.24
CA SER A 95 3.66 4.39 -3.68
C SER A 95 3.18 5.65 -2.96
N MET A 96 4.04 6.34 -2.19
CA MET A 96 3.69 7.61 -1.55
C MET A 96 3.40 8.71 -2.60
N ASN A 97 4.20 8.78 -3.67
CA ASN A 97 3.98 9.75 -4.74
C ASN A 97 2.69 9.48 -5.53
N VAL A 98 2.39 8.21 -5.83
CA VAL A 98 1.10 7.80 -6.43
C VAL A 98 -0.04 8.18 -5.50
N ALA A 99 0.05 7.87 -4.21
CA ALA A 99 -1.00 8.20 -3.23
C ALA A 99 -1.28 9.71 -3.19
N ARG A 100 -0.25 10.56 -3.15
CA ARG A 100 -0.40 12.03 -3.20
C ARG A 100 -1.15 12.48 -4.45
N GLN A 101 -0.76 11.99 -5.62
CA GLN A 101 -1.38 12.37 -6.89
C GLN A 101 -2.83 11.90 -6.97
N MET A 102 -3.10 10.65 -6.60
CA MET A 102 -4.45 10.09 -6.63
C MET A 102 -5.39 10.76 -5.63
N LEU A 103 -4.91 11.04 -4.41
CA LEU A 103 -5.69 11.78 -3.41
C LEU A 103 -6.00 13.19 -3.88
N LYS A 104 -5.01 13.89 -4.45
CA LYS A 104 -5.21 15.23 -5.01
C LYS A 104 -6.29 15.22 -6.10
N LEU A 105 -6.17 14.34 -7.09
CA LEU A 105 -7.13 14.21 -8.18
C LEU A 105 -8.54 13.93 -7.68
N ILE A 106 -8.71 12.96 -6.79
CA ILE A 106 -10.03 12.58 -6.27
C ILE A 106 -10.64 13.71 -5.44
N ILE A 107 -9.85 14.40 -4.62
CA ILE A 107 -10.36 15.54 -3.82
C ILE A 107 -10.79 16.70 -4.71
N GLU A 108 -10.10 16.94 -5.83
CA GLU A 108 -10.38 18.04 -6.75
C GLU A 108 -11.55 17.73 -7.71
N GLU A 109 -11.67 16.48 -8.19
CA GLU A 109 -12.57 16.12 -9.30
C GLU A 109 -13.86 15.44 -8.85
N GLU A 110 -13.87 14.75 -7.71
CA GLU A 110 -15.03 13.94 -7.29
C GLU A 110 -16.01 14.70 -6.40
N ARG A 111 -17.31 14.51 -6.65
CA ARG A 111 -18.36 15.10 -5.82
C ARG A 111 -18.40 14.51 -4.41
N ARG A 112 -17.95 13.27 -4.25
CA ARG A 112 -17.95 12.51 -2.97
C ARG A 112 -16.61 11.79 -2.78
N PRO A 113 -15.51 12.52 -2.54
CA PRO A 113 -14.17 11.93 -2.46
C PRO A 113 -14.05 10.93 -1.30
N ASN A 114 -14.74 11.19 -0.18
CA ASN A 114 -14.67 10.34 1.02
C ASN A 114 -15.08 8.89 0.80
N SER A 115 -15.98 8.59 -0.16
CA SER A 115 -16.35 7.20 -0.47
C SER A 115 -15.30 6.45 -1.29
N LEU A 116 -14.35 7.16 -1.90
CA LEU A 116 -13.31 6.58 -2.75
C LEU A 116 -11.96 6.52 -2.04
N ILE A 117 -11.71 7.38 -1.04
CA ILE A 117 -10.44 7.48 -0.32
C ILE A 117 -9.89 6.11 0.15
N PRO A 118 -10.65 5.23 0.83
CA PRO A 118 -10.11 3.93 1.28
C PRO A 118 -9.59 3.08 0.13
N LYS A 119 -10.36 3.03 -0.97
CA LYS A 119 -9.99 2.30 -2.18
C LYS A 119 -8.73 2.88 -2.80
N ILE A 120 -8.65 4.20 -2.92
CA ILE A 120 -7.53 4.91 -3.53
C ILE A 120 -6.24 4.72 -2.72
N LEU A 121 -6.32 4.79 -1.39
CA LEU A 121 -5.19 4.51 -0.52
C LEU A 121 -4.69 3.07 -0.70
N VAL A 122 -5.60 2.08 -0.67
CA VAL A 122 -5.22 0.67 -0.88
C VAL A 122 -4.64 0.44 -2.28
N LEU A 123 -5.19 1.04 -3.32
CA LEU A 123 -4.63 0.94 -4.68
C LEU A 123 -3.22 1.54 -4.76
N SER A 124 -3.04 2.74 -4.24
CA SER A 124 -1.78 3.48 -4.35
C SER A 124 -0.62 2.76 -3.64
N PHE A 125 -0.90 2.21 -2.47
CA PHE A 125 0.08 1.44 -1.69
C PHE A 125 0.10 -0.06 -2.04
N GLY A 126 -0.90 -0.55 -2.78
CA GLY A 126 -1.09 -1.98 -3.01
C GLY A 126 -0.68 -2.47 -4.39
N HIS A 127 -0.91 -1.69 -5.44
CA HIS A 127 -0.85 -2.19 -6.82
C HIS A 127 0.50 -2.85 -7.17
N ASP A 128 1.60 -2.22 -6.78
CA ASP A 128 2.95 -2.70 -7.06
C ASP A 128 3.55 -3.59 -5.96
N LEU A 129 2.78 -4.00 -4.94
CA LEU A 129 3.31 -4.83 -3.85
C LEU A 129 3.98 -6.11 -4.35
N GLY A 130 3.47 -6.71 -5.43
CA GLY A 130 4.06 -7.93 -6.00
C GLY A 130 5.51 -7.77 -6.48
N LYS A 131 6.04 -6.54 -6.52
CA LYS A 131 7.46 -6.25 -6.82
C LYS A 131 8.38 -6.45 -5.60
N LEU A 132 7.83 -6.59 -4.40
CA LEU A 132 8.60 -6.83 -3.18
C LEU A 132 9.47 -8.09 -3.30
N PRO A 133 10.73 -8.06 -2.81
CA PRO A 133 11.64 -9.20 -2.91
C PRO A 133 11.11 -10.49 -2.26
N SER A 134 10.44 -10.38 -1.11
CA SER A 134 9.86 -11.53 -0.38
C SER A 134 8.81 -12.25 -1.22
N LEU A 135 7.88 -11.51 -1.82
CA LEU A 135 6.81 -12.04 -2.67
C LEU A 135 7.35 -12.64 -3.98
N ARG A 136 8.40 -12.05 -4.54
CA ARG A 136 9.06 -12.57 -5.73
C ARG A 136 9.82 -13.87 -5.45
N ALA A 137 10.32 -14.07 -4.23
CA ALA A 137 11.00 -15.30 -3.84
C ALA A 137 10.03 -16.49 -3.70
N GLU A 138 8.76 -16.25 -3.34
CA GLU A 138 7.71 -17.28 -3.28
C GLU A 138 7.31 -17.81 -4.68
N LYS A 139 7.66 -17.08 -5.75
CA LYS A 139 7.21 -17.25 -7.14
C LYS A 139 7.85 -18.41 -7.93
N GLY A 140 8.31 -19.48 -7.27
CA GLY A 140 9.17 -20.54 -7.84
C GLY A 140 9.04 -20.79 -9.36
N LYS A 141 10.13 -20.56 -10.11
CA LYS A 141 10.47 -20.94 -11.51
C LYS A 141 9.44 -20.80 -12.67
N GLU A 142 8.16 -20.51 -12.45
CA GLU A 142 7.14 -20.46 -13.51
C GLU A 142 6.80 -19.01 -13.91
N GLY A 143 7.78 -18.35 -14.52
CA GLY A 143 7.70 -17.49 -15.71
C GLY A 143 6.54 -16.54 -16.02
N ILE A 144 5.52 -16.31 -15.18
CA ILE A 144 4.47 -15.32 -15.45
C ILE A 144 4.67 -14.13 -14.53
N ASP A 145 4.91 -12.96 -15.12
CA ASP A 145 5.18 -11.73 -14.41
C ASP A 145 3.92 -11.06 -13.84
N ASP A 146 3.10 -11.81 -13.09
CA ASP A 146 1.87 -11.28 -12.53
C ASP A 146 2.09 -10.71 -11.13
N HIS A 147 2.81 -9.58 -11.05
CA HIS A 147 2.96 -8.82 -9.81
C HIS A 147 1.60 -8.31 -9.30
N GLY A 148 0.62 -8.11 -10.18
CA GLY A 148 -0.76 -7.79 -9.81
C GLY A 148 -1.41 -8.87 -8.95
N GLU A 149 -1.34 -10.14 -9.37
CA GLU A 149 -1.88 -11.26 -8.59
C GLU A 149 -1.14 -11.48 -7.27
N LEU A 150 0.20 -11.36 -7.24
CA LEU A 150 0.97 -11.44 -6.00
C LEU A 150 0.62 -10.31 -5.03
N GLY A 151 0.51 -9.08 -5.54
CA GLY A 151 0.08 -7.92 -4.76
C GLY A 151 -1.32 -8.11 -4.19
N ALA A 152 -2.28 -8.54 -5.03
CA ALA A 152 -3.66 -8.80 -4.61
C ALA A 152 -3.74 -9.85 -3.49
N ARG A 153 -3.01 -10.96 -3.59
CA ARG A 153 -2.96 -11.99 -2.54
C ARG A 153 -2.41 -11.44 -1.22
N MET A 154 -1.34 -10.64 -1.27
CA MET A 154 -0.76 -10.08 -0.06
C MET A 154 -1.69 -9.06 0.60
N ILE A 155 -2.40 -8.26 -0.20
CA ILE A 155 -3.40 -7.30 0.29
C ILE A 155 -4.58 -8.05 0.91
N GLU A 156 -5.07 -9.10 0.28
CA GLU A 156 -6.11 -9.96 0.84
C GLU A 156 -5.68 -10.56 2.18
N LYS A 157 -4.44 -11.05 2.28
CA LYS A 157 -3.87 -11.57 3.53
C LYS A 157 -3.79 -10.50 4.63
N SER A 158 -3.42 -9.27 4.26
CA SER A 158 -3.35 -8.12 5.17
C SER A 158 -4.72 -7.76 5.74
N PHE A 159 -5.79 -7.84 4.93
CA PHE A 159 -7.16 -7.52 5.35
C PHE A 159 -7.91 -8.71 5.98
N SER A 160 -7.48 -9.94 5.73
CA SER A 160 -8.10 -11.13 6.34
C SER A 160 -7.79 -11.27 7.84
N PHE A 161 -6.73 -10.62 8.31
CA PHE A 161 -6.36 -10.64 9.74
C PHE A 161 -7.41 -9.94 10.63
N SER A 162 -8.24 -9.05 10.07
CA SER A 162 -9.31 -8.35 10.79
C SER A 162 -10.65 -9.09 10.83
N GLY A 163 -10.77 -10.27 10.21
CA GLY A 163 -12.02 -11.02 10.11
C GLY A 163 -12.64 -10.93 8.72
N GLU A 164 -13.92 -10.54 8.63
CA GLU A 164 -14.61 -10.40 7.34
C GLU A 164 -13.99 -9.27 6.49
N LEU A 165 -13.76 -9.56 5.21
CA LEU A 165 -13.25 -8.58 4.26
C LEU A 165 -14.29 -7.45 4.05
N PRO A 166 -13.85 -6.19 3.91
CA PRO A 166 -14.78 -5.10 3.66
C PRO A 166 -15.57 -5.31 2.34
N TRP A 167 -16.84 -4.92 2.32
CA TRP A 167 -17.74 -5.15 1.17
C TRP A 167 -17.25 -4.51 -0.15
N TRP A 168 -16.45 -3.45 -0.08
CA TRP A 168 -15.89 -2.73 -1.24
C TRP A 168 -14.58 -3.34 -1.76
N PHE A 169 -14.00 -4.26 -1.00
CA PHE A 169 -12.63 -4.72 -1.16
C PHE A 169 -12.41 -5.59 -2.39
N SER A 170 -13.38 -6.43 -2.76
CA SER A 170 -13.32 -7.30 -3.94
C SER A 170 -13.04 -6.51 -5.23
N SER A 171 -13.75 -5.40 -5.44
CA SER A 171 -13.55 -4.51 -6.59
C SER A 171 -12.18 -3.83 -6.61
N THR A 172 -11.54 -3.71 -5.45
CA THR A 172 -10.21 -3.10 -5.30
C THR A 172 -9.13 -4.12 -5.66
N LEU A 173 -9.27 -5.36 -5.21
CA LEU A 173 -8.39 -6.45 -5.59
C LEU A 173 -8.45 -6.73 -7.10
N GLU A 174 -9.63 -6.67 -7.71
CA GLU A 174 -9.76 -6.86 -9.16
C GLU A 174 -9.00 -5.80 -9.96
N MET A 175 -9.01 -4.54 -9.51
CA MET A 175 -8.23 -3.46 -10.13
C MET A 175 -6.73 -3.71 -10.00
N ILE A 176 -6.26 -4.18 -8.83
CA ILE A 176 -4.84 -4.51 -8.62
C ILE A 176 -4.41 -5.69 -9.48
N ARG A 177 -5.27 -6.70 -9.69
CA ARG A 177 -4.92 -7.83 -10.57
C ARG A 177 -4.78 -7.44 -12.05
N ARG A 178 -5.38 -6.33 -12.48
CA ARG A 178 -5.53 -5.96 -13.90
C ARG A 178 -4.77 -4.72 -14.33
N HIS A 179 -4.01 -4.10 -13.43
CA HIS A 179 -3.14 -2.97 -13.77
C HIS A 179 -1.94 -3.42 -14.60
#